data_AF-A0A0G2J823-F1
#
_entry.id   AF-A0A0G2J823-F1
#
_cell.length_a   1.000
_cell.length_b   1.000
_cell.length_c   1.000
_cell.angle_alpha   90.00
_cell.angle_beta   90.00
_cell.angle_gamma   90.00
#
_symmetry.space_group_name_H-M   'P 1'
#
loop_
_entity.id
_entity.type
_entity.pdbx_description
1 polymer ?
#
loop_
_entity_poly.entity_id
_entity_poly.type
_entity_poly.pdbx_seq_one_letter_code
_entity_poly.pdbx_strand_id
1 'polypeptide(L)'
;MSITRNLLRGPITYSSAVDKEANILHELSYVAAAVTFKDHIENNKSTIKTIVARHLRLSPSKVTISDRSEWLNGSFNLCVPACVQERQSRRVIIRFPLPYKTGGNGDEKIRCEAATYAWIDQMCPSIPITCLHGFGLSTGQTFTLLKDTSVFTRCIEYLRRQVLSLLRYPVPCQYVRQREFMSPNNLGVGYLLLDYVEDGKMLSETYLERIDDKNSTRKFNLFHDLAKIQLTLFQKPLPRIGSLIINDNATISLTNRPVTVDVCILENQKIPTDMPQNRTYSTIESYVRDLLFIHDNRLRYQPNGVTSSKDGITQMAALATMRTICSDFFDRKLQHGPFVLTLTDLHASNFFVDDDWHITKVIDLEWACIRPLEMQHPPYWLTNEAVDIIDENLYGKLRQDYMTAFQQEEEKLANGLFYTKLLNRLWETGTFWYCLALDSITGICQIFNRRLKSKYSILDESAFEDRFYFVAPTFWCINAWKLIRSKAKQKKEYDEDLQQAFQVPRF
;
A
#
# COMPACT_ATOMS: atom_id res chain seq x y z
N MET A 1 -9.99 -8.49 -36.39
CA MET A 1 -9.34 -7.46 -35.53
C MET A 1 -9.57 -7.88 -34.08
N SER A 2 -8.57 -7.76 -33.21
CA SER A 2 -8.74 -8.03 -31.78
C SER A 2 -9.66 -6.97 -31.16
N ILE A 3 -10.77 -7.42 -30.59
CA ILE A 3 -11.73 -6.53 -29.94
C ILE A 3 -11.09 -6.02 -28.64
N THR A 4 -11.03 -4.69 -28.51
CA THR A 4 -10.23 -4.01 -27.48
C THR A 4 -11.06 -2.97 -26.76
N ARG A 5 -10.85 -2.83 -25.45
CA ARG A 5 -11.43 -1.77 -24.60
C ARG A 5 -10.32 -1.05 -23.86
N ASN A 6 -10.59 0.17 -23.40
CA ASN A 6 -9.65 0.95 -22.61
C ASN A 6 -9.88 0.72 -21.12
N LEU A 7 -8.81 0.49 -20.38
CA LEU A 7 -8.73 0.61 -18.92
C LEU A 7 -7.90 1.84 -18.57
N LEU A 8 -7.83 2.20 -17.29
CA LEU A 8 -6.99 3.32 -16.85
C LEU A 8 -5.50 3.11 -17.12
N ARG A 9 -5.03 1.86 -17.13
CA ARG A 9 -3.63 1.49 -17.37
C ARG A 9 -3.31 1.26 -18.85
N GLY A 10 -4.28 1.44 -19.74
CA GLY A 10 -4.12 1.21 -21.18
C GLY A 10 -5.17 0.27 -21.77
N PRO A 11 -5.09 -0.01 -23.08
CA PRO A 11 -6.00 -0.90 -23.76
C PRO A 11 -5.81 -2.36 -23.32
N ILE A 12 -6.91 -3.12 -23.30
CA ILE A 12 -6.95 -4.56 -23.04
C ILE A 12 -7.76 -5.25 -24.14
N THR A 13 -7.27 -6.39 -24.64
CA THR A 13 -7.99 -7.22 -25.59
C THR A 13 -8.99 -8.12 -24.86
N TYR A 14 -10.07 -8.52 -25.54
CA TYR A 14 -11.02 -9.48 -24.98
C TYR A 14 -10.33 -10.79 -24.54
N SER A 15 -9.43 -11.33 -25.37
CA SER A 15 -8.69 -12.55 -25.03
C SER A 15 -7.87 -12.40 -23.75
N SER A 16 -7.18 -11.27 -23.58
CA SER A 16 -6.43 -11.02 -22.34
C SER A 16 -7.36 -10.81 -21.15
N ALA A 17 -8.50 -10.14 -21.34
CA ALA A 17 -9.45 -9.88 -20.25
C ALA A 17 -10.07 -11.16 -19.68
N VAL A 18 -10.32 -12.17 -20.53
CA VAL A 18 -10.86 -13.48 -20.11
C VAL A 18 -9.90 -14.21 -19.18
N ASP A 19 -8.59 -14.07 -19.40
CA ASP A 19 -7.53 -14.74 -18.65
C ASP A 19 -7.13 -14.00 -17.37
N LYS A 20 -7.67 -12.79 -17.12
CA LYS A 20 -7.35 -12.02 -15.91
C LYS A 20 -8.19 -12.47 -14.72
N GLU A 21 -7.51 -12.70 -13.60
CA GLU A 21 -8.13 -12.90 -12.29
C GLU A 21 -8.76 -11.62 -11.71
N ALA A 22 -8.37 -10.45 -12.22
CA ALA A 22 -8.96 -9.18 -11.83
C ALA A 22 -10.37 -9.01 -12.41
N ASN A 23 -11.24 -8.27 -11.72
CA ASN A 23 -12.59 -7.99 -12.20
C ASN A 23 -12.56 -6.87 -13.26
N ILE A 24 -12.34 -7.26 -14.51
CA ILE A 24 -12.22 -6.34 -15.66
C ILE A 24 -13.50 -5.54 -15.90
N LEU A 25 -14.69 -6.12 -15.66
CA LEU A 25 -15.95 -5.37 -15.77
C LEU A 25 -15.99 -4.18 -14.81
N HIS A 26 -15.52 -4.38 -13.58
CA HIS A 26 -15.40 -3.30 -12.61
C HIS A 26 -14.34 -2.28 -13.02
N GLU A 27 -13.19 -2.72 -13.53
CA GLU A 27 -12.13 -1.81 -14.00
C GLU A 27 -12.55 -0.95 -15.21
N LEU A 28 -13.37 -1.49 -16.12
CA LEU A 28 -13.92 -0.74 -17.26
C LEU A 28 -14.77 0.46 -16.79
N SER A 29 -15.45 0.34 -15.64
CA SER A 29 -16.24 1.44 -15.07
C SER A 29 -15.39 2.65 -14.66
N TYR A 30 -14.11 2.42 -14.34
CA TYR A 30 -13.22 3.48 -13.86
C TYR A 30 -12.89 4.52 -14.94
N VAL A 31 -12.95 4.18 -16.23
CA VAL A 31 -12.56 5.11 -17.31
C VAL A 31 -13.49 6.31 -17.35
N ALA A 32 -14.81 6.08 -17.34
CA ALA A 32 -15.79 7.15 -17.33
C ALA A 32 -15.69 7.97 -16.03
N ALA A 33 -15.57 7.29 -14.88
CA ALA A 33 -15.43 7.95 -13.58
C ALA A 33 -14.16 8.80 -13.48
N ALA A 34 -13.05 8.38 -14.09
CA ALA A 34 -11.80 9.14 -14.14
C ALA A 34 -11.92 10.41 -14.98
N VAL A 35 -12.64 10.37 -16.10
CA VAL A 35 -12.94 11.57 -16.91
C VAL A 35 -13.76 12.56 -16.10
N THR A 36 -14.89 12.11 -15.53
CA THR A 36 -15.75 12.94 -14.69
C THR A 36 -14.98 13.56 -13.52
N PHE A 37 -14.12 12.77 -12.86
CA PHE A 37 -13.33 13.28 -11.75
C PHE A 37 -12.29 14.32 -12.19
N LYS A 38 -11.60 14.10 -13.31
CA LYS A 38 -10.66 15.10 -13.85
C LYS A 38 -11.38 16.39 -14.23
N ASP A 39 -12.58 16.31 -14.81
CA ASP A 39 -13.39 17.48 -15.14
C ASP A 39 -13.83 18.23 -13.88
N HIS A 40 -14.19 17.52 -12.81
CA HIS A 40 -14.47 18.13 -11.50
C HIS A 40 -13.28 18.91 -10.95
N ILE A 41 -12.07 18.34 -11.01
CA ILE A 41 -10.84 19.00 -10.57
C ILE A 41 -10.52 20.22 -11.45
N GLU A 42 -10.72 20.11 -12.77
CA GLU A 42 -10.48 21.18 -13.73
C GLU A 42 -11.40 22.38 -13.45
N ASN A 43 -12.70 22.11 -13.29
CA ASN A 43 -13.71 23.13 -12.98
C ASN A 43 -13.47 23.82 -11.63
N ASN A 44 -12.74 23.18 -10.72
CA ASN A 44 -12.43 23.69 -9.38
C ASN A 44 -10.98 24.22 -9.23
N LYS A 45 -10.25 24.45 -10.33
CA LYS A 45 -8.87 24.98 -10.31
C LYS A 45 -8.71 26.25 -9.45
N SER A 46 -9.68 27.16 -9.48
CA SER A 46 -9.67 28.39 -8.67
C SER A 46 -9.74 28.10 -7.17
N THR A 47 -10.59 27.16 -6.76
CA THR A 47 -10.69 26.68 -5.37
C THR A 47 -9.39 25.99 -4.94
N ILE A 48 -8.83 25.13 -5.80
CA ILE A 48 -7.57 24.43 -5.55
C ILE A 48 -6.41 25.44 -5.36
N LYS A 49 -6.36 26.47 -6.20
CA LYS A 49 -5.41 27.58 -6.08
C LYS A 49 -5.51 28.27 -4.72
N THR A 50 -6.72 28.56 -4.25
CA THR A 50 -6.95 29.14 -2.92
C THR A 50 -6.56 28.19 -1.79
N ILE A 51 -6.81 26.88 -1.94
CA ILE A 51 -6.40 25.86 -0.98
C ILE A 51 -4.87 25.81 -0.82
N VAL A 52 -4.14 25.73 -1.93
CA VAL A 52 -2.68 25.71 -1.94
C VAL A 52 -2.13 26.99 -1.32
N ALA A 53 -2.62 28.15 -1.76
CA ALA A 53 -2.20 29.45 -1.23
C ALA A 53 -2.43 29.56 0.28
N ARG A 54 -3.56 29.04 0.79
CA ARG A 54 -3.89 29.05 2.21
C ARG A 54 -2.92 28.22 3.04
N HIS A 55 -2.64 26.98 2.63
CA HIS A 55 -1.70 26.10 3.32
C HIS A 55 -0.29 26.67 3.36
N LEU A 56 0.12 27.38 2.31
CA LEU A 56 1.45 27.99 2.21
C LEU A 56 1.53 29.43 2.72
N ARG A 57 0.41 30.02 3.18
CA ARG A 57 0.31 31.44 3.61
C ARG A 57 0.65 32.47 2.54
N LEU A 58 0.28 32.17 1.31
CA LEU A 58 0.51 33.03 0.17
C LEU A 58 -0.79 33.67 -0.30
N SER A 59 -0.66 34.77 -1.03
CA SER A 59 -1.77 35.28 -1.84
C SER A 59 -2.08 34.27 -2.94
N PRO A 60 -3.36 33.99 -3.26
CA PRO A 60 -3.72 33.21 -4.42
C PRO A 60 -3.03 33.69 -5.70
N SER A 61 -2.78 34.99 -5.88
CA SER A 61 -2.08 35.52 -7.06
C SER A 61 -0.67 34.93 -7.27
N LYS A 62 -0.02 34.41 -6.23
CA LYS A 62 1.32 33.80 -6.29
C LYS A 62 1.31 32.30 -6.64
N VAL A 63 0.13 31.71 -6.81
CA VAL A 63 -0.02 30.27 -7.09
C VAL A 63 -0.59 30.09 -8.49
N THR A 64 0.02 29.21 -9.27
CA THR A 64 -0.47 28.82 -10.60
C THR A 64 -0.62 27.31 -10.62
N ILE A 65 -1.84 26.82 -10.86
CA ILE A 65 -2.10 25.39 -11.01
C ILE A 65 -1.68 24.98 -12.42
N SER A 66 -0.95 23.88 -12.55
CA SER A 66 -0.49 23.37 -13.84
C SER A 66 -1.65 22.96 -14.74
N ASP A 67 -1.37 22.95 -16.05
CA ASP A 67 -2.33 22.50 -17.06
C ASP A 67 -2.66 21.02 -16.93
N ARG A 68 -3.82 20.63 -17.44
CA ARG A 68 -4.34 19.25 -17.35
C ARG A 68 -3.39 18.22 -17.97
N SER A 69 -2.59 18.63 -18.95
CA SER A 69 -1.55 17.81 -19.60
C SER A 69 -0.40 17.44 -18.66
N GLU A 70 -0.14 18.24 -17.63
CA GLU A 70 0.93 17.99 -16.64
C GLU A 70 0.46 17.16 -15.44
N TRP A 71 -0.83 16.82 -15.36
CA TRP A 71 -1.35 16.06 -14.23
C TRP A 71 -0.85 14.62 -14.25
N LEU A 72 -0.39 14.17 -13.09
CA LEU A 72 0.17 12.83 -12.92
C LEU A 72 -0.92 11.88 -12.41
N ASN A 73 -1.05 10.71 -13.05
CA ASN A 73 -2.02 9.69 -12.66
C ASN A 73 -1.30 8.57 -11.91
N GLY A 74 -1.54 8.46 -10.61
CA GLY A 74 -1.11 7.32 -9.81
C GLY A 74 -2.13 6.18 -9.85
N SER A 75 -1.82 5.08 -9.17
CA SER A 75 -2.76 3.95 -9.04
C SER A 75 -4.02 4.33 -8.26
N PHE A 76 -3.89 5.07 -7.17
CA PHE A 76 -5.01 5.47 -6.29
C PHE A 76 -5.19 6.98 -6.13
N ASN A 77 -4.35 7.79 -6.77
CA ASN A 77 -4.41 9.24 -6.63
C ASN A 77 -4.27 9.96 -7.97
N LEU A 78 -4.93 11.13 -8.07
CA LEU A 78 -4.64 12.14 -9.08
C LEU A 78 -3.75 13.21 -8.45
N CYS A 79 -2.62 13.49 -9.06
CA CYS A 79 -1.67 14.48 -8.58
C CYS A 79 -1.63 15.68 -9.54
N VAL A 80 -1.88 16.87 -9.00
CA VAL A 80 -1.95 18.13 -9.73
C VAL A 80 -0.79 19.03 -9.27
N PRO A 81 0.23 19.25 -10.10
CA PRO A 81 1.31 20.16 -9.76
C PRO A 81 0.82 21.62 -9.70
N ALA A 82 1.49 22.42 -8.88
CA ALA A 82 1.28 23.86 -8.80
C ALA A 82 2.63 24.58 -8.63
N CYS A 83 2.80 25.66 -9.36
CA CYS A 83 3.96 26.55 -9.23
C CYS A 83 3.65 27.65 -8.22
N VAL A 84 4.62 27.91 -7.36
CA VAL A 84 4.52 28.89 -6.27
C VAL A 84 5.60 29.94 -6.47
N GLN A 85 5.19 31.19 -6.63
CA GLN A 85 6.07 32.33 -6.86
C GLN A 85 6.48 32.99 -5.54
N GLU A 86 7.69 32.68 -5.08
CA GLU A 86 8.33 33.30 -3.93
C GLU A 86 9.66 33.96 -4.36
N ARG A 87 10.59 34.21 -3.43
CA ARG A 87 11.95 34.69 -3.78
C ARG A 87 12.68 33.71 -4.69
N GLN A 88 12.43 32.42 -4.51
CA GLN A 88 12.79 31.34 -5.41
C GLN A 88 11.49 30.63 -5.76
N SER A 89 11.16 30.57 -7.05
CA SER A 89 10.01 29.80 -7.51
C SER A 89 10.24 28.33 -7.21
N ARG A 90 9.22 27.67 -6.65
CA ARG A 90 9.25 26.23 -6.37
C ARG A 90 7.93 25.59 -6.77
N ARG A 91 7.93 24.27 -6.93
CA ARG A 91 6.71 23.50 -7.21
C ARG A 91 6.23 22.76 -5.97
N VAL A 92 4.92 22.65 -5.86
CA VAL A 92 4.22 21.77 -4.91
C VAL A 92 3.26 20.89 -5.69
N ILE A 93 2.77 19.83 -5.05
CA ILE A 93 1.82 18.92 -5.67
C ILE A 93 0.64 18.69 -4.74
N ILE A 94 -0.57 18.93 -5.25
CA ILE A 94 -1.80 18.57 -4.53
C ILE A 94 -2.29 17.23 -5.05
N ARG A 95 -2.57 16.32 -4.13
CA ARG A 95 -2.84 14.91 -4.38
C ARG A 95 -4.22 14.55 -3.88
N PHE A 96 -5.05 14.02 -4.76
CA PHE A 96 -6.44 13.64 -4.47
C PHE A 96 -6.60 12.12 -4.56
N PRO A 97 -7.10 11.44 -3.51
CA PRO A 97 -7.53 10.05 -3.65
C PRO A 97 -8.61 9.93 -4.72
N LEU A 98 -8.54 8.89 -5.54
CA LEU A 98 -9.50 8.62 -6.61
C LEU A 98 -10.79 8.03 -6.00
N PRO A 99 -11.94 8.75 -5.97
CA PRO A 99 -13.13 8.29 -5.25
C PRO A 99 -13.68 6.96 -5.78
N TYR A 100 -13.54 6.71 -7.08
CA TYR A 100 -13.96 5.49 -7.75
C TYR A 100 -13.03 4.28 -7.52
N LYS A 101 -11.90 4.48 -6.85
CA LYS A 101 -10.98 3.40 -6.44
C LYS A 101 -10.92 3.17 -4.94
N THR A 102 -11.33 4.14 -4.12
CA THR A 102 -11.28 4.06 -2.66
C THR A 102 -12.61 3.64 -2.03
N GLY A 103 -13.68 3.44 -2.81
CA GLY A 103 -14.97 2.95 -2.30
C GLY A 103 -15.62 3.85 -1.25
N GLY A 104 -15.25 5.14 -1.18
CA GLY A 104 -15.70 6.08 -0.14
C GLY A 104 -14.76 6.20 1.07
N ASN A 105 -13.70 5.38 1.16
CA ASN A 105 -12.72 5.42 2.25
C ASN A 105 -11.58 6.45 2.01
N GLY A 106 -11.82 7.46 1.17
CA GLY A 106 -10.82 8.46 0.82
C GLY A 106 -10.28 9.24 2.04
N ASP A 107 -11.17 9.61 2.97
CA ASP A 107 -10.78 10.35 4.17
C ASP A 107 -10.02 9.48 5.19
N GLU A 108 -10.38 8.19 5.32
CA GLU A 108 -9.62 7.22 6.12
C GLU A 108 -8.19 7.11 5.59
N LYS A 109 -8.05 6.93 4.26
CA LYS A 109 -6.75 6.87 3.58
C LYS A 109 -5.91 8.14 3.83
N ILE A 110 -6.49 9.33 3.67
CA ILE A 110 -5.78 10.61 3.89
C ILE A 110 -5.30 10.73 5.33
N ARG A 111 -6.14 10.38 6.31
CA ARG A 111 -5.77 10.45 7.73
C ARG A 111 -4.65 9.48 8.07
N CYS A 112 -4.68 8.28 7.50
CA CYS A 112 -3.63 7.29 7.68
C CYS A 112 -2.29 7.78 7.13
N GLU A 113 -2.28 8.22 5.89
CA GLU A 113 -1.08 8.70 5.21
C GLU A 113 -0.50 9.94 5.90
N ALA A 114 -1.35 10.93 6.25
CA ALA A 114 -0.89 12.12 6.96
C ALA A 114 -0.31 11.77 8.35
N ALA A 115 -0.86 10.76 9.03
CA ALA A 115 -0.31 10.26 10.28
C ALA A 115 1.06 9.59 10.09
N THR A 116 1.25 8.85 9.00
CA THR A 116 2.53 8.25 8.63
C THR A 116 3.59 9.33 8.41
N TYR A 117 3.29 10.38 7.63
CA TYR A 117 4.18 11.54 7.47
C TYR A 117 4.54 12.15 8.82
N ALA A 118 3.53 12.46 9.64
CA ALA A 118 3.74 13.08 10.94
C ALA A 118 4.58 12.23 11.90
N TRP A 119 4.38 10.91 11.88
CA TRP A 119 5.09 9.97 12.75
C TRP A 119 6.53 9.77 12.30
N ILE A 120 6.80 9.62 10.99
CA ILE A 120 8.16 9.46 10.46
C ILE A 120 8.97 10.74 10.70
N ASP A 121 8.42 11.92 10.41
CA ASP A 121 9.09 13.20 10.68
C ASP A 121 9.50 13.34 12.15
N GLN A 122 8.66 12.85 13.07
CA GLN A 122 8.91 12.97 14.51
C GLN A 122 9.84 11.87 15.05
N MET A 123 9.65 10.62 14.63
CA MET A 123 10.29 9.45 15.24
C MET A 123 11.50 8.94 14.46
N CYS A 124 11.55 9.22 13.17
CA CYS A 124 12.53 8.70 12.21
C CYS A 124 13.03 9.81 11.26
N PRO A 125 13.52 10.97 11.75
CA PRO A 125 13.87 12.12 10.92
C PRO A 125 15.05 11.89 9.95
N SER A 126 15.79 10.78 10.12
CA SER A 126 16.84 10.35 9.19
C SER A 126 16.29 9.76 7.89
N ILE A 127 15.03 9.33 7.85
CA ILE A 127 14.39 8.83 6.63
C ILE A 127 14.02 10.03 5.76
N PRO A 128 14.57 10.15 4.54
CA PRO A 128 14.39 11.35 3.75
C PRO A 128 13.02 11.32 3.04
N ILE A 129 11.94 11.71 3.71
CA ILE A 129 10.61 11.81 3.09
C ILE A 129 10.38 13.21 2.49
N THR A 130 9.34 13.34 1.66
CA THR A 130 8.85 14.65 1.19
C THR A 130 8.12 15.40 2.31
N CYS A 131 8.08 16.73 2.25
CA CYS A 131 7.31 17.49 3.23
C CYS A 131 5.82 17.46 2.89
N LEU A 132 4.99 17.07 3.86
CA LEU A 132 3.54 17.27 3.81
C LEU A 132 3.20 18.62 4.46
N HIS A 133 2.82 19.59 3.63
CA HIS A 133 2.42 20.94 4.05
C HIS A 133 1.04 20.99 4.70
N GLY A 134 0.16 20.05 4.36
CA GLY A 134 -1.17 19.98 4.93
C GLY A 134 -2.07 19.04 4.16
N PHE A 135 -3.26 18.79 4.70
CA PHE A 135 -4.26 17.95 4.08
C PHE A 135 -5.67 18.49 4.37
N GLY A 136 -6.64 18.04 3.59
CA GLY A 136 -8.05 18.32 3.80
C GLY A 136 -8.89 17.09 3.57
N LEU A 137 -10.08 17.07 4.18
CA LEU A 137 -11.03 15.96 4.10
C LEU A 137 -12.23 16.35 3.24
N SER A 138 -12.97 15.36 2.76
CA SER A 138 -14.19 15.56 1.96
C SER A 138 -15.27 16.37 2.71
N THR A 139 -15.21 16.38 4.04
CA THR A 139 -16.06 17.19 4.93
C THR A 139 -15.73 18.68 4.94
N GLY A 140 -14.60 19.09 4.33
CA GLY A 140 -14.10 20.47 4.35
C GLY A 140 -13.16 20.77 5.54
N GLN A 141 -12.96 19.83 6.46
CA GLN A 141 -11.96 19.96 7.53
C GLN A 141 -10.56 20.04 6.92
N THR A 142 -9.72 20.96 7.40
CA THR A 142 -8.35 21.14 6.89
C THR A 142 -7.33 21.24 8.00
N PHE A 143 -6.15 20.71 7.73
CA PHE A 143 -5.02 20.63 8.66
C PHE A 143 -3.77 21.14 7.95
N THR A 144 -3.09 22.13 8.55
CA THR A 144 -1.89 22.75 7.98
C THR A 144 -0.70 22.48 8.88
N LEU A 145 0.47 22.28 8.29
CA LEU A 145 1.72 22.14 9.00
C LEU A 145 1.99 23.38 9.86
N LEU A 146 2.32 23.18 11.15
CA LEU A 146 2.49 24.25 12.13
C LEU A 146 3.51 25.30 11.68
N LYS A 147 4.59 24.89 10.99
CA LYS A 147 5.62 25.80 10.46
C LYS A 147 5.03 26.82 9.47
N ASP A 148 4.03 26.39 8.72
CA ASP A 148 3.30 27.17 7.73
C ASP A 148 2.07 27.84 8.36
N THR A 149 2.04 28.01 9.70
CA THR A 149 1.01 28.78 10.45
C THR A 149 1.56 30.11 11.02
N SER A 150 0.68 30.93 11.61
CA SER A 150 1.03 32.32 11.95
C SER A 150 1.92 32.30 13.17
N VAL A 151 2.75 33.32 13.38
CA VAL A 151 3.55 33.39 14.61
C VAL A 151 2.63 33.26 15.83
N PHE A 152 1.48 33.93 15.80
CA PHE A 152 0.47 33.86 16.86
C PHE A 152 -0.10 32.44 17.05
N THR A 153 -0.50 31.77 15.97
CA THR A 153 -0.97 30.37 16.00
C THR A 153 0.11 29.44 16.54
N ARG A 154 1.37 29.63 16.12
CA ARG A 154 2.52 28.86 16.59
C ARG A 154 2.74 29.03 18.10
N CYS A 155 2.66 30.25 18.62
CA CYS A 155 2.75 30.53 20.04
C CYS A 155 1.60 29.88 20.84
N ILE A 156 0.36 30.00 20.36
CA ILE A 156 -0.81 29.36 21.00
C ILE A 156 -0.65 27.84 21.03
N GLU A 157 -0.32 27.22 19.90
CA GLU A 157 -0.18 25.77 19.82
C GLU A 157 1.03 25.27 20.62
N TYR A 158 2.11 26.05 20.70
CA TYR A 158 3.22 25.75 21.61
C TYR A 158 2.76 25.73 23.07
N LEU A 159 2.08 26.78 23.53
CA LEU A 159 1.54 26.84 24.90
C LEU A 159 0.54 25.71 25.16
N ARG A 160 -0.35 25.43 24.20
CA ARG A 160 -1.32 24.32 24.28
C ARG A 160 -0.62 22.98 24.47
N ARG A 161 0.44 22.70 23.71
CA ARG A 161 1.22 21.45 23.85
C ARG A 161 1.91 21.35 25.20
N GLN A 162 2.48 22.45 25.71
CA GLN A 162 3.10 22.47 27.05
C GLN A 162 2.08 22.18 28.14
N VAL A 163 0.90 22.82 28.09
CA VAL A 163 -0.18 22.59 29.06
C VAL A 163 -0.71 21.15 28.98
N LEU A 164 -0.98 20.64 27.79
CA LEU A 164 -1.47 19.25 27.63
C LEU A 164 -0.43 18.23 28.09
N SER A 165 0.85 18.47 27.78
CA SER A 165 1.96 17.64 28.26
C SER A 165 2.06 17.64 29.79
N LEU A 166 1.95 18.82 30.42
CA LEU A 166 1.98 18.95 31.88
C LEU A 166 0.81 18.19 32.54
N LEU A 167 -0.36 18.22 31.91
CA LEU A 167 -1.57 17.53 32.38
C LEU A 167 -1.65 16.05 31.94
N ARG A 168 -0.62 15.52 31.26
CA ARG A 168 -0.56 14.14 30.73
C ARG A 168 -1.70 13.80 29.75
N TYR A 169 -2.24 14.79 29.06
CA TYR A 169 -3.18 14.58 27.96
C TYR A 169 -2.45 14.31 26.63
N PRO A 170 -3.12 13.66 25.65
CA PRO A 170 -2.58 13.49 24.31
C PRO A 170 -2.18 14.83 23.67
N VAL A 171 -0.92 14.91 23.22
CA VAL A 171 -0.36 16.13 22.63
C VAL A 171 -0.60 16.14 21.11
N PRO A 172 -1.12 17.24 20.53
CA PRO A 172 -1.29 17.37 19.08
C PRO A 172 0.03 17.21 18.32
N CYS A 173 -0.02 16.58 17.15
CA CYS A 173 1.11 16.44 16.24
C CYS A 173 1.40 17.76 15.51
N GLN A 174 2.39 17.81 14.63
CA GLN A 174 2.80 19.02 13.91
C GLN A 174 1.75 19.66 12.98
N TYR A 175 0.59 19.05 12.80
CA TYR A 175 -0.51 19.59 12.01
C TYR A 175 -1.54 20.30 12.89
N VAL A 176 -2.05 21.43 12.43
CA VAL A 176 -3.02 22.25 13.16
C VAL A 176 -4.30 22.31 12.35
N ARG A 177 -5.42 21.98 12.98
CA ARG A 177 -6.75 22.17 12.39
C ARG A 177 -7.01 23.66 12.19
N GLN A 178 -7.31 24.08 10.97
CA GLN A 178 -7.69 25.46 10.67
C GLN A 178 -9.11 25.72 11.20
N ARG A 179 -9.32 26.87 11.87
CA ARG A 179 -10.67 27.29 12.30
C ARG A 179 -11.45 27.77 11.09
N GLU A 180 -12.68 27.26 10.94
CA GLU A 180 -13.63 27.53 9.87
C GLU A 180 -14.16 28.98 9.90
N PHE A 181 -13.29 29.97 9.76
CA PHE A 181 -13.75 31.32 9.42
C PHE A 181 -13.92 31.38 7.90
N MET A 182 -15.08 30.88 7.44
CA MET A 182 -15.60 31.03 6.08
C MET A 182 -14.75 30.37 4.97
N SER A 183 -14.95 29.07 4.73
CA SER A 183 -14.57 28.46 3.44
C SER A 183 -15.84 28.07 2.69
N PRO A 184 -16.39 28.94 1.82
CA PRO A 184 -17.61 28.64 1.04
C PRO A 184 -17.40 27.56 -0.03
N ASN A 185 -16.18 27.06 -0.22
CA ASN A 185 -15.83 26.16 -1.31
C ASN A 185 -15.42 24.79 -0.76
N ASN A 186 -16.41 23.94 -0.46
CA ASN A 186 -16.14 22.52 -0.27
C ASN A 186 -15.83 21.90 -1.64
N LEU A 187 -14.62 21.34 -1.80
CA LEU A 187 -14.23 20.64 -3.02
C LEU A 187 -14.99 19.30 -3.16
N GLY A 188 -15.62 18.82 -2.08
CA GLY A 188 -16.32 17.54 -2.01
C GLY A 188 -15.39 16.32 -2.02
N VAL A 189 -14.07 16.55 -2.04
CA VAL A 189 -13.04 15.50 -2.00
C VAL A 189 -11.88 15.94 -1.12
N GLY A 190 -11.31 14.97 -0.39
CA GLY A 190 -10.12 15.19 0.40
C GLY A 190 -8.85 15.27 -0.45
N TYR A 191 -7.76 15.77 0.14
CA TYR A 191 -6.49 15.98 -0.54
C TYR A 191 -5.29 16.02 0.42
N LEU A 192 -4.09 15.80 -0.11
CA LEU A 192 -2.80 16.10 0.54
C LEU A 192 -2.05 17.15 -0.29
N LEU A 193 -1.32 18.06 0.37
CA LEU A 193 -0.43 19.03 -0.27
C LEU A 193 1.01 18.73 0.12
N LEU A 194 1.82 18.34 -0.87
CA LEU A 194 3.18 17.86 -0.69
C LEU A 194 4.17 18.74 -1.46
N ASP A 195 5.44 18.68 -1.09
CA ASP A 195 6.52 19.15 -1.96
C ASP A 195 6.53 18.37 -3.29
N TYR A 196 6.84 19.07 -4.39
CA TYR A 196 7.19 18.43 -5.65
C TYR A 196 8.68 18.12 -5.64
N VAL A 197 9.07 16.86 -5.88
CA VAL A 197 10.48 16.48 -5.93
C VAL A 197 11.06 16.86 -7.29
N GLU A 198 11.93 17.87 -7.30
CA GLU A 198 12.67 18.30 -8.51
C GLU A 198 14.08 17.71 -8.55
N ASP A 199 14.65 17.37 -7.38
CA ASP A 199 16.02 16.87 -7.25
C ASP A 199 16.07 15.33 -7.30
N GLY A 200 17.03 14.80 -8.05
CA GLY A 200 17.20 13.36 -8.24
C GLY A 200 16.31 12.77 -9.34
N LYS A 201 16.49 11.47 -9.62
CA LYS A 201 15.70 10.72 -10.59
C LYS A 201 14.96 9.59 -9.91
N MET A 202 13.79 9.24 -10.44
CA MET A 202 13.04 8.10 -9.91
C MET A 202 13.83 6.81 -10.19
N LEU A 203 14.05 5.98 -9.17
CA LEU A 203 14.88 4.77 -9.29
C LEU A 203 14.35 3.84 -10.39
N SER A 204 13.03 3.72 -10.56
CA SER A 204 12.44 2.90 -11.63
C SER A 204 12.83 3.30 -13.06
N GLU A 205 13.32 4.52 -13.29
CA GLU A 205 13.80 4.95 -14.62
C GLU A 205 15.10 4.26 -15.02
N THR A 206 15.93 3.86 -14.05
CA THR A 206 17.27 3.31 -14.32
C THR A 206 17.51 1.93 -13.71
N TYR A 207 16.61 1.46 -12.83
CA TYR A 207 16.81 0.25 -12.05
C TYR A 207 17.06 -1.00 -12.91
N LEU A 208 16.12 -1.33 -13.80
CA LEU A 208 16.17 -2.54 -14.63
C LEU A 208 17.39 -2.60 -15.54
N GLU A 209 17.77 -1.46 -16.12
CA GLU A 209 18.87 -1.40 -17.07
C GLU A 209 20.23 -1.56 -16.39
N ARG A 210 20.33 -1.26 -15.10
CA ARG A 210 21.60 -1.08 -14.40
C ARG A 210 21.78 -1.98 -13.18
N ILE A 211 20.78 -2.74 -12.77
CA ILE A 211 20.88 -3.64 -11.61
C ILE A 211 21.95 -4.74 -11.83
N ASP A 212 22.14 -5.15 -13.08
CA ASP A 212 23.14 -6.12 -13.53
C ASP A 212 24.45 -5.48 -13.99
N ASP A 213 24.62 -4.16 -13.86
CA ASP A 213 25.86 -3.50 -14.19
C ASP A 213 27.00 -4.09 -13.35
N LYS A 214 28.12 -4.41 -14.01
CA LYS A 214 29.35 -4.87 -13.34
C LYS A 214 29.89 -3.88 -12.30
N ASN A 215 29.41 -2.63 -12.33
CA ASN A 215 29.77 -1.59 -11.39
C ASN A 215 28.91 -1.68 -10.12
N SER A 216 29.42 -2.41 -9.12
CA SER A 216 28.70 -2.80 -7.90
C SER A 216 28.33 -1.64 -6.97
N THR A 217 28.89 -0.44 -7.16
CA THR A 217 28.78 0.67 -6.20
C THR A 217 27.36 1.22 -6.07
N ARG A 218 26.62 1.38 -7.18
CA ARG A 218 25.24 1.91 -7.12
C ARG A 218 24.31 0.98 -6.36
N LYS A 219 24.33 -0.30 -6.70
CA LYS A 219 23.55 -1.35 -6.02
C LYS A 219 23.92 -1.41 -4.54
N PHE A 220 25.22 -1.33 -4.23
CA PHE A 220 25.72 -1.27 -2.86
C PHE A 220 25.12 -0.06 -2.10
N ASN A 221 25.24 1.15 -2.64
CA ASN A 221 24.70 2.37 -2.03
C ASN A 221 23.19 2.27 -1.78
N LEU A 222 22.43 1.84 -2.78
CA LEU A 222 20.99 1.64 -2.68
C LEU A 222 20.62 0.66 -1.56
N PHE A 223 21.29 -0.49 -1.50
CA PHE A 223 20.98 -1.52 -0.51
C PHE A 223 21.32 -1.07 0.90
N HIS A 224 22.42 -0.32 1.07
CA HIS A 224 22.76 0.32 2.33
C HIS A 224 21.69 1.33 2.78
N ASP A 225 21.21 2.19 1.88
CA ASP A 225 20.20 3.18 2.24
C ASP A 225 18.82 2.55 2.51
N LEU A 226 18.42 1.53 1.73
CA LEU A 226 17.22 0.74 2.01
C LEU A 226 17.31 0.04 3.38
N ALA A 227 18.46 -0.55 3.71
CA ALA A 227 18.69 -1.17 5.00
C ALA A 227 18.60 -0.16 6.15
N LYS A 228 19.23 1.01 6.03
CA LYS A 228 19.13 2.09 7.03
C LYS A 228 17.68 2.50 7.28
N ILE A 229 16.87 2.66 6.23
CA ILE A 229 15.45 3.00 6.35
C ILE A 229 14.71 1.93 7.13
N GLN A 230 14.84 0.65 6.75
CA GLN A 230 14.19 -0.46 7.45
C GLN A 230 14.62 -0.55 8.92
N LEU A 231 15.93 -0.52 9.20
CA LEU A 231 16.49 -0.56 10.54
C LEU A 231 16.00 0.61 11.41
N THR A 232 15.89 1.81 10.83
CA THR A 232 15.37 2.99 11.54
C THR A 232 13.92 2.78 11.97
N LEU A 233 13.09 2.17 11.11
CA LEU A 233 11.69 1.84 11.45
C LEU A 233 11.63 0.72 12.51
N PHE A 234 12.48 -0.30 12.41
CA PHE A 234 12.46 -1.44 13.34
C PHE A 234 12.80 -1.05 14.78
N GLN A 235 13.61 0.00 14.96
CA GLN A 235 13.97 0.55 16.27
C GLN A 235 12.81 1.25 17.00
N LYS A 236 11.64 1.40 16.38
CA LYS A 236 10.48 2.10 16.94
C LYS A 236 9.26 1.16 17.06
N PRO A 237 9.31 0.13 17.93
CA PRO A 237 8.21 -0.78 18.08
C PRO A 237 6.96 -0.08 18.63
N LEU A 238 5.80 -0.51 18.15
CA LEU A 238 4.47 -0.01 18.49
C LEU A 238 3.65 -1.12 19.17
N PRO A 239 2.66 -0.77 20.00
CA PRO A 239 2.03 -1.73 20.91
C PRO A 239 1.03 -2.68 20.25
N ARG A 240 0.55 -2.37 19.03
CA ARG A 240 -0.51 -3.11 18.32
C ARG A 240 -0.30 -3.08 16.82
N ILE A 241 -0.89 -4.04 16.11
CA ILE A 241 -1.02 -4.03 14.65
C ILE A 241 -2.24 -3.17 14.28
N GLY A 242 -2.09 -2.27 13.30
CA GLY A 242 -3.10 -1.28 12.93
C GLY A 242 -2.51 -0.20 12.01
N SER A 243 -3.24 0.88 11.75
CA SER A 243 -2.71 2.09 11.12
C SER A 243 -2.80 3.27 12.08
N LEU A 244 -1.82 4.17 11.99
CA LEU A 244 -1.87 5.47 12.65
C LEU A 244 -2.91 6.34 11.96
N ILE A 245 -3.60 7.20 12.71
CA ILE A 245 -4.48 8.23 12.15
C ILE A 245 -4.29 9.57 12.85
N ILE A 246 -4.51 10.65 12.12
CA ILE A 246 -4.69 11.98 12.72
C ILE A 246 -6.18 12.18 13.01
N ASN A 247 -6.50 12.38 14.29
CA ASN A 247 -7.84 12.65 14.78
C ASN A 247 -8.23 14.12 14.60
N ASP A 248 -9.50 14.44 14.83
CA ASP A 248 -10.05 15.80 14.67
C ASP A 248 -9.44 16.86 15.59
N ASN A 249 -8.90 16.42 16.73
CA ASN A 249 -8.15 17.24 17.68
C ASN A 249 -6.67 17.39 17.30
N ALA A 250 -6.27 16.89 16.14
CA ALA A 250 -4.91 16.82 15.60
C ALA A 250 -3.92 15.96 16.42
N THR A 251 -4.38 14.96 17.17
CA THR A 251 -3.51 13.97 17.82
C THR A 251 -3.34 12.72 16.95
N ILE A 252 -2.14 12.14 16.94
CA ILE A 252 -1.90 10.84 16.31
C ILE A 252 -2.35 9.73 17.26
N SER A 253 -3.09 8.75 16.77
CA SER A 253 -3.43 7.54 17.52
C SER A 253 -3.28 6.27 16.68
N LEU A 254 -2.93 5.16 17.34
CA LEU A 254 -2.93 3.82 16.76
C LEU A 254 -4.26 3.14 17.08
N THR A 255 -5.30 3.55 16.36
CA THR A 255 -6.69 3.11 16.61
C THR A 255 -7.38 2.62 15.35
N ASN A 256 -6.77 2.76 14.18
CA ASN A 256 -7.35 2.35 12.92
C ASN A 256 -6.88 0.94 12.52
N ARG A 257 -7.67 0.26 11.70
CA ARG A 257 -7.31 -1.00 11.06
C ARG A 257 -6.07 -0.88 10.19
N PRO A 258 -5.35 -1.99 9.93
CA PRO A 258 -4.36 -2.02 8.87
C PRO A 258 -5.02 -1.71 7.53
N VAL A 259 -4.79 -0.50 7.01
CA VAL A 259 -5.33 -0.08 5.72
C VAL A 259 -4.32 -0.42 4.63
N THR A 260 -4.39 -1.63 4.09
CA THR A 260 -3.56 -2.05 2.95
C THR A 260 -4.26 -1.80 1.61
N VAL A 261 -3.48 -1.80 0.53
CA VAL A 261 -4.00 -1.64 -0.84
C VAL A 261 -5.06 -2.69 -1.18
N ASP A 262 -4.84 -3.92 -0.73
CA ASP A 262 -5.71 -5.07 -0.97
C ASP A 262 -7.08 -4.94 -0.29
N VAL A 263 -7.10 -4.49 0.96
CA VAL A 263 -8.35 -4.18 1.70
C VAL A 263 -9.16 -3.14 0.92
N CYS A 264 -8.49 -2.07 0.46
CA CYS A 264 -9.14 -1.01 -0.31
C CYS A 264 -9.72 -1.51 -1.64
N ILE A 265 -8.97 -2.33 -2.38
CA ILE A 265 -9.42 -2.89 -3.67
C ILE A 265 -10.69 -3.73 -3.49
N LEU A 266 -10.74 -4.58 -2.48
CA LEU A 266 -11.87 -5.47 -2.25
C LEU A 266 -13.12 -4.71 -1.80
N GLU A 267 -12.98 -3.73 -0.91
CA GLU A 267 -14.10 -2.88 -0.49
C GLU A 267 -14.65 -2.04 -1.65
N ASN A 268 -13.77 -1.53 -2.51
CA ASN A 268 -14.19 -0.83 -3.72
C ASN A 268 -14.95 -1.74 -4.70
N GLN A 269 -14.69 -3.05 -4.67
CA GLN A 269 -15.45 -4.07 -5.40
C GLN A 269 -16.70 -4.56 -4.64
N LYS A 270 -17.05 -3.94 -3.51
CA LYS A 270 -18.16 -4.32 -2.61
C LYS A 270 -18.01 -5.73 -2.04
N ILE A 271 -16.78 -6.21 -1.90
CA ILE A 271 -16.47 -7.48 -1.24
C ILE A 271 -16.27 -7.17 0.25
N PRO A 272 -17.01 -7.82 1.17
CA PRO A 272 -16.87 -7.59 2.59
C PRO A 272 -15.49 -8.04 3.07
N THR A 273 -14.80 -7.18 3.83
CA THR A 273 -13.53 -7.51 4.50
C THR A 273 -13.73 -7.88 5.96
N ASP A 274 -14.89 -7.51 6.54
CA ASP A 274 -15.24 -7.60 7.96
C ASP A 274 -14.15 -7.07 8.91
N MET A 275 -13.37 -6.09 8.43
CA MET A 275 -12.34 -5.38 9.18
C MET A 275 -12.79 -3.93 9.41
N PRO A 276 -13.56 -3.62 10.47
CA PRO A 276 -14.07 -2.27 10.72
C PRO A 276 -12.93 -1.29 11.03
N GLN A 277 -13.15 0.00 10.75
CA GLN A 277 -12.11 1.03 10.89
C GLN A 277 -11.43 1.04 12.26
N ASN A 278 -12.16 0.83 13.36
CA ASN A 278 -11.60 0.83 14.72
C ASN A 278 -10.92 -0.48 15.17
N ARG A 279 -10.66 -1.42 14.25
CA ARG A 279 -10.08 -2.74 14.54
C ARG A 279 -8.56 -2.65 14.68
N THR A 280 -7.99 -3.04 15.82
CA THR A 280 -6.53 -3.22 15.96
C THR A 280 -6.23 -4.57 16.61
N TYR A 281 -5.07 -5.15 16.32
CA TYR A 281 -4.71 -6.48 16.79
C TYR A 281 -3.58 -6.44 17.81
N SER A 282 -3.69 -7.24 18.85
CA SER A 282 -2.64 -7.48 19.84
C SER A 282 -1.85 -8.75 19.59
N THR A 283 -2.28 -9.59 18.64
CA THR A 283 -1.59 -10.84 18.30
C THR A 283 -1.45 -11.04 16.80
N ILE A 284 -0.35 -11.67 16.38
CA ILE A 284 -0.08 -12.02 14.97
C ILE A 284 -1.19 -12.91 14.41
N GLU A 285 -1.56 -13.98 15.12
CA GLU A 285 -2.55 -14.96 14.66
C GLU A 285 -3.93 -14.34 14.40
N SER A 286 -4.36 -13.40 15.24
CA SER A 286 -5.65 -12.72 15.03
C SER A 286 -5.63 -11.84 13.78
N TYR A 287 -4.48 -11.23 13.45
CA TYR A 287 -4.29 -10.47 12.23
C TYR A 287 -4.22 -11.37 10.99
N VAL A 288 -3.41 -12.43 11.03
CA VAL A 288 -3.27 -13.41 9.93
C VAL A 288 -4.60 -14.07 9.61
N ARG A 289 -5.40 -14.40 10.62
CA ARG A 289 -6.75 -14.95 10.43
C ARG A 289 -7.67 -13.99 9.67
N ASP A 290 -7.67 -12.71 10.03
CA ASP A 290 -8.50 -11.71 9.36
C ASP A 290 -7.98 -11.43 7.92
N LEU A 291 -6.67 -11.50 7.67
CA LEU A 291 -6.12 -11.49 6.31
C LEU A 291 -6.60 -12.68 5.47
N LEU A 292 -6.51 -13.90 6.00
CA LEU A 292 -7.00 -15.12 5.31
C LEU A 292 -8.52 -15.09 5.09
N PHE A 293 -9.26 -14.42 5.97
CA PHE A 293 -10.69 -14.23 5.83
C PHE A 293 -11.04 -13.27 4.66
N ILE A 294 -10.23 -12.24 4.45
CA ILE A 294 -10.35 -11.36 3.27
C ILE A 294 -10.17 -12.16 1.97
N HIS A 295 -9.21 -13.07 1.93
CA HIS A 295 -9.02 -13.99 0.79
C HIS A 295 -10.22 -14.93 0.59
N ASP A 296 -10.83 -15.42 1.67
CA ASP A 296 -12.06 -16.22 1.58
C ASP A 296 -13.20 -15.44 0.93
N ASN A 297 -13.37 -14.20 1.36
CA ASN A 297 -14.45 -13.36 0.88
C ASN A 297 -14.24 -12.97 -0.59
N ARG A 298 -13.00 -12.77 -1.05
CA ARG A 298 -12.75 -12.69 -2.49
C ARG A 298 -13.28 -13.92 -3.21
N LEU A 299 -12.90 -15.12 -2.77
CA LEU A 299 -13.29 -16.36 -3.45
C LEU A 299 -14.83 -16.54 -3.47
N ARG A 300 -15.51 -16.13 -2.40
CA ARG A 300 -16.97 -16.18 -2.28
C ARG A 300 -17.64 -15.16 -3.20
N TYR A 301 -17.26 -13.89 -3.10
CA TYR A 301 -18.06 -12.77 -3.61
C TYR A 301 -17.57 -12.22 -4.95
N GLN A 302 -16.28 -12.35 -5.30
CA GLN A 302 -15.80 -11.87 -6.59
C GLN A 302 -16.39 -12.74 -7.72
N PRO A 303 -17.10 -12.19 -8.72
CA PRO A 303 -17.80 -12.98 -9.73
C PRO A 303 -16.89 -13.93 -10.51
N ASN A 304 -15.71 -13.44 -10.92
CA ASN A 304 -14.69 -14.21 -11.62
C ASN A 304 -13.57 -14.73 -10.70
N GLY A 305 -13.78 -14.76 -9.38
CA GLY A 305 -12.77 -15.25 -8.42
C GLY A 305 -12.41 -16.73 -8.59
N VAL A 306 -13.23 -17.50 -9.32
CA VAL A 306 -12.94 -18.87 -9.74
C VAL A 306 -13.11 -18.97 -11.25
N THR A 307 -12.06 -19.35 -11.95
CA THR A 307 -12.05 -19.49 -13.41
C THR A 307 -12.57 -20.85 -13.89
N SER A 308 -12.42 -21.89 -13.07
CA SER A 308 -12.86 -23.26 -13.36
C SER A 308 -13.06 -24.06 -12.07
N SER A 309 -13.71 -25.22 -12.14
CA SER A 309 -13.81 -26.11 -10.97
C SER A 309 -12.43 -26.51 -10.43
N LYS A 310 -11.45 -26.74 -11.31
CA LYS A 310 -10.07 -27.08 -10.93
C LYS A 310 -9.42 -25.93 -10.16
N ASP A 311 -9.57 -24.71 -10.67
CA ASP A 311 -9.06 -23.51 -10.00
C ASP A 311 -9.71 -23.30 -8.62
N GLY A 312 -11.03 -23.45 -8.51
CA GLY A 312 -11.74 -23.37 -7.24
C GLY A 312 -11.26 -24.40 -6.21
N ILE A 313 -10.98 -25.63 -6.66
CA ILE A 313 -10.38 -26.67 -5.83
C ILE A 313 -9.01 -26.24 -5.32
N THR A 314 -8.12 -25.78 -6.21
CA THR A 314 -6.76 -25.40 -5.85
C THR A 314 -6.73 -24.21 -4.89
N GLN A 315 -7.58 -23.21 -5.10
CA GLN A 315 -7.67 -22.04 -4.22
C GLN A 315 -8.24 -22.40 -2.84
N MET A 316 -9.30 -23.21 -2.76
CA MET A 316 -9.85 -23.67 -1.48
C MET A 316 -8.86 -24.52 -0.69
N ALA A 317 -8.15 -25.44 -1.37
CA ALA A 317 -7.11 -26.26 -0.75
C ALA A 317 -5.98 -25.39 -0.18
N ALA A 318 -5.50 -24.41 -0.95
CA ALA A 318 -4.47 -23.48 -0.51
C ALA A 318 -4.93 -22.69 0.73
N LEU A 319 -6.12 -22.09 0.70
CA LEU A 319 -6.63 -21.27 1.82
C LEU A 319 -6.88 -22.11 3.09
N ALA A 320 -7.44 -23.31 2.97
CA ALA A 320 -7.60 -24.22 4.11
C ALA A 320 -6.26 -24.60 4.73
N THR A 321 -5.26 -24.90 3.89
CA THR A 321 -3.93 -25.30 4.35
C THR A 321 -3.17 -24.13 4.95
N MET A 322 -3.20 -22.94 4.33
CA MET A 322 -2.59 -21.72 4.86
C MET A 322 -3.05 -21.41 6.29
N ARG A 323 -4.35 -21.56 6.59
CA ARG A 323 -4.86 -21.43 7.97
C ARG A 323 -4.21 -22.42 8.93
N THR A 324 -4.03 -23.66 8.48
CA THR A 324 -3.55 -24.77 9.31
C THR A 324 -2.08 -24.62 9.63
N ILE A 325 -1.29 -24.16 8.66
CA ILE A 325 0.18 -24.10 8.76
C ILE A 325 0.72 -22.80 9.33
N CYS A 326 -0.14 -21.83 9.69
CA CYS A 326 0.27 -20.52 10.20
C CYS A 326 1.29 -20.61 11.36
N SER A 327 1.12 -21.57 12.27
CA SER A 327 2.02 -21.73 13.43
C SER A 327 3.44 -22.19 13.07
N ASP A 328 3.66 -22.69 11.86
CA ASP A 328 4.98 -23.11 11.40
C ASP A 328 5.84 -21.91 10.95
N PHE A 329 5.18 -20.80 10.60
CA PHE A 329 5.84 -19.61 10.03
C PHE A 329 6.04 -18.46 11.01
N PHE A 330 5.34 -18.46 12.14
CA PHE A 330 5.45 -17.41 13.17
C PHE A 330 5.88 -17.98 14.52
N ASP A 331 6.86 -17.35 15.16
CA ASP A 331 7.34 -17.75 16.47
C ASP A 331 6.33 -17.38 17.56
N ARG A 332 5.86 -18.36 18.33
CA ARG A 332 4.94 -18.13 19.44
C ARG A 332 5.47 -17.12 20.46
N LYS A 333 6.80 -16.97 20.59
CA LYS A 333 7.43 -15.98 21.48
C LYS A 333 7.23 -14.54 20.99
N LEU A 334 7.01 -14.35 19.69
CA LEU A 334 6.81 -13.04 19.04
C LEU A 334 5.34 -12.73 18.75
N GLN A 335 4.43 -13.59 19.22
CA GLN A 335 2.98 -13.47 19.01
C GLN A 335 2.41 -12.10 19.40
N HIS A 336 2.95 -11.45 20.44
CA HIS A 336 2.50 -10.14 20.94
C HIS A 336 3.43 -8.99 20.52
N GLY A 337 4.31 -9.22 19.54
CA GLY A 337 5.25 -8.24 19.02
C GLY A 337 6.71 -8.69 19.11
N PRO A 338 7.66 -7.82 18.72
CA PRO A 338 7.44 -6.40 18.42
C PRO A 338 6.65 -6.18 17.12
N PHE A 339 5.86 -5.12 17.09
CA PHE A 339 5.19 -4.62 15.89
C PHE A 339 5.86 -3.33 15.43
N VAL A 340 6.06 -3.15 14.14
CA VAL A 340 6.82 -2.04 13.56
C VAL A 340 6.04 -1.40 12.43
N LEU A 341 6.25 -0.10 12.19
CA LEU A 341 5.66 0.57 11.03
C LEU A 341 6.27 -0.01 9.75
N THR A 342 5.42 -0.50 8.84
CA THR A 342 5.80 -1.07 7.56
C THR A 342 5.22 -0.25 6.43
N LEU A 343 6.08 0.16 5.51
CA LEU A 343 5.69 0.76 4.24
C LEU A 343 5.38 -0.38 3.26
N THR A 344 4.11 -0.78 3.18
CA THR A 344 3.69 -2.05 2.55
C THR A 344 3.68 -2.03 1.03
N ASP A 345 3.64 -0.84 0.41
CA ASP A 345 3.51 -0.67 -1.04
C ASP A 345 4.73 0.05 -1.63
N LEU A 346 5.92 -0.27 -1.13
CA LEU A 346 7.18 0.26 -1.68
C LEU A 346 7.63 -0.55 -2.89
N HIS A 347 7.96 0.15 -3.96
CA HIS A 347 8.63 -0.32 -5.16
C HIS A 347 9.61 0.74 -5.69
N ALA A 348 10.36 0.41 -6.75
CA ALA A 348 11.40 1.29 -7.29
C ALA A 348 10.91 2.70 -7.69
N SER A 349 9.62 2.91 -7.94
CA SER A 349 9.10 4.25 -8.29
C SER A 349 8.83 5.14 -7.09
N ASN A 350 8.89 4.60 -5.86
CA ASN A 350 8.69 5.39 -4.64
C ASN A 350 9.99 6.05 -4.14
N PHE A 351 11.12 5.75 -4.77
CA PHE A 351 12.44 6.26 -4.40
C PHE A 351 12.96 7.21 -5.47
N PHE A 352 13.35 8.42 -5.05
CA PHE A 352 14.24 9.28 -5.81
C PHE A 352 15.67 9.05 -5.35
N VAL A 353 16.57 9.01 -6.31
CA VAL A 353 17.98 8.74 -6.09
C VAL A 353 18.87 9.75 -6.83
N ASP A 354 20.09 9.91 -6.36
CA ASP A 354 21.14 10.60 -7.10
C ASP A 354 21.80 9.70 -8.17
N ASP A 355 22.82 10.21 -8.85
CA ASP A 355 23.51 9.47 -9.93
C ASP A 355 24.27 8.21 -9.43
N ASP A 356 24.51 8.10 -8.12
CA ASP A 356 25.17 7.00 -7.43
C ASP A 356 24.20 6.08 -6.68
N TRP A 357 22.89 6.24 -6.92
CA TRP A 357 21.79 5.49 -6.30
C TRP A 357 21.65 5.66 -4.78
N HIS A 358 22.16 6.75 -4.21
CA HIS A 358 21.79 7.12 -2.85
C HIS A 358 20.35 7.63 -2.82
N ILE A 359 19.58 7.19 -1.82
CA ILE A 359 18.18 7.59 -1.68
C ILE A 359 18.11 9.04 -1.20
N THR A 360 17.61 9.93 -2.05
CA THR A 360 17.44 11.35 -1.75
C THR A 360 16.04 11.66 -1.23
N LYS A 361 15.01 10.96 -1.73
CA LYS A 361 13.63 11.06 -1.24
C LYS A 361 12.87 9.74 -1.31
N VAL A 362 12.01 9.51 -0.32
CA VAL A 362 10.95 8.49 -0.32
C VAL A 362 9.60 9.18 -0.44
N ILE A 363 8.79 8.74 -1.39
CA ILE A 363 7.44 9.25 -1.63
C ILE A 363 6.39 8.17 -1.42
N ASP A 364 5.13 8.57 -1.48
CA ASP A 364 3.97 7.67 -1.51
C ASP A 364 3.88 6.77 -0.26
N LEU A 365 3.78 7.41 0.91
CA LEU A 365 3.67 6.72 2.21
C LEU A 365 2.25 6.20 2.50
N GLU A 366 1.44 6.02 1.46
CA GLU A 366 0.12 5.43 1.58
C GLU A 366 0.20 3.94 1.88
N TRP A 367 -0.91 3.39 2.38
CA TRP A 367 -1.05 1.98 2.79
C TRP A 367 -0.12 1.52 3.93
N ALA A 368 0.74 2.40 4.44
CA ALA A 368 1.59 2.13 5.57
C ALA A 368 0.76 1.71 6.80
N CYS A 369 1.16 0.61 7.42
CA CYS A 369 0.52 0.10 8.62
C CYS A 369 1.55 -0.60 9.51
N ILE A 370 1.22 -0.72 10.79
CA ILE A 370 2.02 -1.41 11.78
C ILE A 370 1.79 -2.91 11.61
N ARG A 371 2.87 -3.66 11.43
CA ARG A 371 2.85 -5.11 11.20
C ARG A 371 3.82 -5.83 12.15
N PRO A 372 3.66 -7.14 12.36
CA PRO A 372 4.66 -7.96 13.04
C PRO A 372 6.04 -7.83 12.43
N LEU A 373 7.07 -7.85 13.27
CA LEU A 373 8.45 -7.87 12.82
C LEU A 373 8.74 -9.11 11.95
N GLU A 374 8.04 -10.23 12.19
CA GLU A 374 8.14 -11.45 11.38
C GLU A 374 7.49 -11.34 9.99
N MET A 375 6.74 -10.26 9.72
CA MET A 375 6.23 -9.94 8.37
C MET A 375 7.17 -9.02 7.59
N GLN A 376 8.32 -8.64 8.16
CA GLN A 376 9.32 -7.85 7.45
C GLN A 376 10.20 -8.73 6.59
N HIS A 377 10.66 -8.18 5.46
CA HIS A 377 11.52 -8.88 4.54
C HIS A 377 12.37 -7.91 3.70
N PRO A 378 13.44 -8.42 3.06
CA PRO A 378 14.08 -7.73 1.96
C PRO A 378 13.05 -7.30 0.90
N PRO A 379 13.25 -6.18 0.20
CA PRO A 379 12.29 -5.70 -0.78
C PRO A 379 11.94 -6.79 -1.81
N TYR A 380 10.66 -7.15 -1.96
CA TYR A 380 10.28 -8.23 -2.88
C TYR A 380 10.53 -7.87 -4.35
N TRP A 381 10.58 -6.57 -4.66
CA TRP A 381 10.75 -6.04 -6.00
C TRP A 381 12.22 -5.99 -6.47
N LEU A 382 13.16 -6.59 -5.75
CA LEU A 382 14.58 -6.59 -6.14
C LEU A 382 14.83 -7.14 -7.57
N THR A 383 13.99 -8.06 -8.05
CA THR A 383 14.05 -8.57 -9.43
C THR A 383 13.07 -7.88 -10.38
N ASN A 384 12.25 -6.95 -9.87
CA ASN A 384 11.11 -6.33 -10.55
C ASN A 384 10.09 -7.34 -11.11
N GLU A 385 10.06 -8.55 -10.55
CA GLU A 385 9.09 -9.58 -10.88
C GLU A 385 7.83 -9.44 -10.00
N ALA A 386 6.69 -9.91 -10.51
CA ALA A 386 5.49 -10.03 -9.69
C ALA A 386 5.66 -11.15 -8.65
N VAL A 387 5.04 -10.98 -7.48
CA VAL A 387 5.24 -11.84 -6.30
C VAL A 387 4.98 -13.33 -6.54
N ASP A 388 4.11 -13.68 -7.47
CA ASP A 388 3.71 -15.04 -7.83
C ASP A 388 4.67 -15.72 -8.83
N ILE A 389 5.54 -14.95 -9.48
CA ILE A 389 6.49 -15.41 -10.50
C ILE A 389 7.96 -15.15 -10.17
N ILE A 390 8.27 -14.61 -8.98
CA ILE A 390 9.66 -14.37 -8.54
C ILE A 390 10.51 -15.62 -8.75
N ASP A 391 11.61 -15.50 -9.50
CA ASP A 391 12.63 -16.53 -9.59
C ASP A 391 13.47 -16.54 -8.32
N GLU A 392 13.38 -17.64 -7.56
CA GLU A 392 14.03 -17.77 -6.25
C GLU A 392 15.56 -17.75 -6.32
N ASN A 393 16.16 -18.17 -7.45
CA ASN A 393 17.61 -18.18 -7.61
C ASN A 393 18.12 -16.77 -7.92
N LEU A 394 17.46 -16.06 -8.83
CA LEU A 394 17.80 -14.68 -9.17
C LEU A 394 17.58 -13.75 -7.97
N TYR A 395 16.39 -13.86 -7.36
CA TYR A 395 16.07 -13.11 -6.15
C TYR A 395 17.02 -13.47 -5.01
N GLY A 396 17.34 -14.76 -4.83
CA GLY A 396 18.24 -15.22 -3.78
C GLY A 396 19.62 -14.57 -3.84
N LYS A 397 20.15 -14.31 -5.04
CA LYS A 397 21.44 -13.61 -5.23
C LYS A 397 21.34 -12.14 -4.79
N LEU A 398 20.36 -11.40 -5.30
CA LEU A 398 20.16 -9.98 -4.93
C LEU A 398 19.80 -9.82 -3.45
N ARG A 399 19.02 -10.75 -2.90
CA ARG A 399 18.72 -10.84 -1.47
C ARG A 399 20.01 -10.98 -0.67
N GLN A 400 20.94 -11.83 -1.09
CA GLN A 400 22.19 -12.04 -0.35
C GLN A 400 23.08 -10.78 -0.35
N ASP A 401 23.16 -10.09 -1.49
CA ASP A 401 23.82 -8.79 -1.60
C ASP A 401 23.17 -7.76 -0.66
N TYR A 402 21.83 -7.70 -0.66
CA TYR A 402 21.07 -6.84 0.24
C TYR A 402 21.30 -7.18 1.71
N MET A 403 21.28 -8.46 2.08
CA MET A 403 21.51 -8.90 3.46
C MET A 403 22.93 -8.59 3.94
N THR A 404 23.91 -8.57 3.02
CA THR A 404 25.28 -8.14 3.33
C THR A 404 25.31 -6.66 3.71
N ALA A 405 24.68 -5.80 2.90
CA ALA A 405 24.55 -4.38 3.22
C ALA A 405 23.76 -4.15 4.51
N PHE A 406 22.68 -4.92 4.71
CA PHE A 406 21.84 -4.86 5.89
C PHE A 406 22.61 -5.20 7.16
N GLN A 407 23.42 -6.26 7.13
CA GLN A 407 24.28 -6.65 8.24
C GLN A 407 25.29 -5.55 8.58
N GLN A 408 25.92 -4.96 7.57
CA GLN A 408 26.89 -3.87 7.78
C GLN A 408 26.26 -2.61 8.39
N GLU A 409 25.01 -2.29 8.05
CA GLU A 409 24.28 -1.19 8.68
C GLU A 409 23.79 -1.55 10.09
N GLU A 410 23.41 -2.80 10.32
CA GLU A 410 23.05 -3.30 11.64
C GLU A 410 24.23 -3.26 12.62
N GLU A 411 25.43 -3.65 12.19
CA GLU A 411 26.65 -3.64 13.03
C GLU A 411 27.04 -2.23 13.50
N LYS A 412 26.61 -1.18 12.79
CA LYS A 412 26.79 0.21 13.20
C LYS A 412 25.85 0.62 14.33
N LEU A 413 24.79 -0.15 14.58
CA LEU A 413 23.84 0.10 15.65
C LEU A 413 24.37 -0.52 16.96
N ALA A 414 24.52 0.29 18.00
CA ALA A 414 25.02 -0.14 19.31
C ALA A 414 24.04 -1.01 20.13
N ASN A 415 23.05 -1.63 19.48
CA ASN A 415 21.80 -2.05 20.13
C ASN A 415 21.69 -3.56 20.39
N GLY A 416 22.66 -4.37 19.94
CA GLY A 416 22.68 -5.82 20.19
C GLY A 416 21.47 -6.60 19.63
N LEU A 417 20.67 -5.98 18.77
CA LEU A 417 19.54 -6.59 18.07
C LEU A 417 20.05 -7.25 16.80
N PHE A 418 19.62 -8.49 16.54
CA PHE A 418 20.07 -9.29 15.39
C PHE A 418 18.92 -9.46 14.38
N TYR A 419 18.44 -8.34 13.82
CA TYR A 419 17.47 -8.33 12.74
C TYR A 419 17.99 -9.05 11.49
N THR A 420 19.29 -8.97 11.17
CA THR A 420 19.89 -9.74 10.06
C THR A 420 19.63 -11.24 10.24
N LYS A 421 19.88 -11.75 11.45
CA LYS A 421 19.64 -13.16 11.80
C LYS A 421 18.16 -13.51 11.70
N LEU A 422 17.27 -12.61 12.15
CA LEU A 422 15.83 -12.80 12.02
C LEU A 422 15.42 -12.89 10.55
N LEU A 423 15.79 -11.92 9.70
CA LEU A 423 15.39 -11.89 8.29
C LEU A 423 15.92 -13.09 7.51
N ASN A 424 17.16 -13.54 7.78
CA ASN A 424 17.68 -14.78 7.20
C ASN A 424 16.89 -16.00 7.66
N ARG A 425 16.55 -16.10 8.96
CA ARG A 425 15.68 -17.18 9.47
C ARG A 425 14.32 -17.17 8.76
N LEU A 426 13.67 -16.01 8.61
CA LEU A 426 12.36 -15.88 7.95
C LEU A 426 12.40 -16.30 6.48
N TRP A 427 13.54 -16.10 5.80
CA TRP A 427 13.78 -16.63 4.47
C TRP A 427 13.91 -18.16 4.48
N GLU A 428 14.79 -18.71 5.32
CA GLU A 428 15.05 -20.16 5.43
C GLU A 428 13.78 -20.96 5.80
N THR A 429 13.00 -20.48 6.75
CA THR A 429 11.73 -21.12 7.16
C THR A 429 10.67 -21.01 6.07
N GLY A 430 10.77 -20.05 5.16
CA GLY A 430 9.77 -19.74 4.15
C GLY A 430 8.68 -18.77 4.63
N THR A 431 8.85 -18.15 5.80
CA THR A 431 7.95 -17.10 6.31
C THR A 431 7.87 -15.92 5.33
N PHE A 432 8.96 -15.62 4.63
CA PHE A 432 8.96 -14.68 3.50
C PHE A 432 7.82 -14.97 2.50
N TRP A 433 7.75 -16.19 1.99
CA TRP A 433 6.75 -16.62 1.02
C TRP A 433 5.35 -16.65 1.62
N TYR A 434 5.21 -17.07 2.87
CA TYR A 434 3.94 -17.05 3.57
C TYR A 434 3.38 -15.63 3.71
N CYS A 435 4.21 -14.66 4.09
CA CYS A 435 3.83 -13.25 4.22
C CYS A 435 3.48 -12.62 2.85
N LEU A 436 4.26 -12.89 1.80
CA LEU A 436 3.92 -12.44 0.44
C LEU A 436 2.60 -13.04 -0.07
N ALA A 437 2.31 -14.30 0.29
CA ALA A 437 1.05 -14.93 -0.05
C ALA A 437 -0.12 -14.23 0.65
N LEU A 438 0.03 -13.84 1.91
CA LEU A 438 -0.99 -13.07 2.63
C LEU A 438 -1.22 -11.68 2.04
N ASP A 439 -0.15 -11.02 1.57
CA ASP A 439 -0.17 -9.67 1.02
C ASP A 439 -0.52 -9.62 -0.48
N SER A 440 -0.93 -10.75 -1.07
CA SER A 440 -1.27 -10.83 -2.48
C SER A 440 -2.58 -11.56 -2.71
N ILE A 441 -3.65 -10.79 -2.90
CA ILE A 441 -5.00 -11.29 -3.21
C ILE A 441 -5.04 -12.34 -4.34
N THR A 442 -4.22 -12.19 -5.38
CA THR A 442 -4.14 -13.12 -6.52
C THR A 442 -2.98 -14.11 -6.39
N GLY A 443 -1.94 -13.77 -5.62
CA GLY A 443 -0.72 -14.58 -5.51
C GLY A 443 -0.82 -15.76 -4.54
N ILE A 444 -1.72 -15.71 -3.54
CA ILE A 444 -1.75 -16.69 -2.43
C ILE A 444 -1.78 -18.15 -2.90
N CYS A 445 -2.61 -18.48 -3.89
CA CYS A 445 -2.74 -19.84 -4.41
C CYS A 445 -1.46 -20.29 -5.13
N GLN A 446 -0.90 -19.44 -5.98
CA GLN A 446 0.30 -19.76 -6.74
C GLN A 446 1.52 -19.91 -5.84
N ILE A 447 1.71 -18.97 -4.90
CA ILE A 447 2.82 -18.99 -3.94
C ILE A 447 2.71 -20.23 -3.05
N PHE A 448 1.51 -20.56 -2.55
CA PHE A 448 1.31 -21.78 -1.77
C PHE A 448 1.75 -23.02 -2.57
N ASN A 449 1.22 -23.20 -3.78
CA ASN A 449 1.48 -24.41 -4.57
C ASN A 449 2.94 -24.53 -5.02
N ARG A 450 3.62 -23.41 -5.34
CA ARG A 450 5.00 -23.40 -5.84
C ARG A 450 6.06 -23.41 -4.75
N ARG A 451 5.82 -22.76 -3.62
CA ARG A 451 6.86 -22.45 -2.61
C ARG A 451 6.61 -23.07 -1.24
N LEU A 452 5.35 -23.18 -0.82
CA LEU A 452 5.03 -23.62 0.55
C LEU A 452 4.66 -25.10 0.61
N LYS A 453 3.90 -25.61 -0.38
CA LYS A 453 3.42 -27.00 -0.43
C LYS A 453 4.56 -28.01 -0.35
N SER A 454 5.65 -27.77 -1.07
CA SER A 454 6.81 -28.68 -1.16
C SER A 454 7.57 -28.86 0.17
N LYS A 455 7.39 -27.96 1.15
CA LYS A 455 8.01 -28.08 2.47
C LYS A 455 7.39 -29.19 3.33
N TYR A 456 6.18 -29.63 3.00
CA TYR A 456 5.49 -30.70 3.70
C TYR A 456 5.76 -32.01 2.93
N SER A 457 6.78 -32.77 3.37
CA SER A 457 7.28 -33.97 2.70
C SER A 457 6.19 -34.97 2.37
N ILE A 458 6.17 -35.47 1.13
CA ILE A 458 5.29 -36.56 0.72
C ILE A 458 6.07 -37.65 0.01
N LEU A 459 5.99 -38.87 0.54
CA LEU A 459 6.66 -40.08 0.04
C LEU A 459 6.11 -40.60 -1.33
N ASP A 460 5.00 -40.04 -1.82
CA ASP A 460 4.37 -40.32 -3.12
C ASP A 460 3.64 -39.06 -3.61
N GLU A 461 4.37 -38.20 -4.34
CA GLU A 461 3.88 -36.89 -4.78
C GLU A 461 2.61 -37.01 -5.63
N SER A 462 2.54 -38.00 -6.53
CA SER A 462 1.43 -38.15 -7.48
C SER A 462 0.12 -38.50 -6.77
N ALA A 463 0.12 -39.53 -5.93
CA ALA A 463 -1.09 -39.97 -5.26
C ALA A 463 -1.49 -39.02 -4.13
N PHE A 464 -0.54 -38.31 -3.53
CA PHE A 464 -0.85 -37.23 -2.60
C PHE A 464 -1.47 -36.03 -3.30
N GLU A 465 -1.00 -35.65 -4.48
CA GLU A 465 -1.53 -34.50 -5.18
C GLU A 465 -3.02 -34.67 -5.47
N ASP A 466 -3.42 -35.83 -6.00
CA ASP A 466 -4.83 -36.14 -6.26
C ASP A 466 -5.67 -36.20 -4.98
N ARG A 467 -5.16 -36.84 -3.92
CA ARG A 467 -5.88 -36.94 -2.64
C ARG A 467 -5.98 -35.60 -1.91
N PHE A 468 -4.92 -34.78 -1.96
CA PHE A 468 -4.86 -33.48 -1.33
C PHE A 468 -5.93 -32.55 -1.90
N TYR A 469 -6.00 -32.44 -3.23
CA TYR A 469 -7.01 -31.62 -3.90
C TYR A 469 -8.43 -32.20 -3.80
N PHE A 470 -8.59 -33.45 -3.41
CA PHE A 470 -9.89 -34.01 -3.05
C PHE A 470 -10.29 -33.70 -1.59
N VAL A 471 -9.35 -33.75 -0.64
CA VAL A 471 -9.66 -33.65 0.79
C VAL A 471 -9.58 -32.20 1.30
N ALA A 472 -8.50 -31.47 1.02
CA ALA A 472 -8.24 -30.15 1.60
C ALA A 472 -9.35 -29.11 1.36
N PRO A 473 -9.98 -29.01 0.16
CA PRO A 473 -11.08 -28.07 -0.06
C PRO A 473 -12.28 -28.30 0.86
N THR A 474 -12.52 -29.53 1.32
CA THR A 474 -13.65 -29.86 2.18
C THR A 474 -13.53 -29.25 3.58
N PHE A 475 -12.31 -28.93 4.00
CA PHE A 475 -12.04 -28.22 5.26
C PHE A 475 -12.09 -26.70 5.11
N TRP A 476 -12.21 -26.17 3.89
CA TRP A 476 -12.34 -24.73 3.67
C TRP A 476 -13.72 -24.20 4.07
N CYS A 477 -14.79 -24.91 3.68
CA CYS A 477 -16.15 -24.63 4.18
C CYS A 477 -17.09 -25.83 4.06
N ILE A 478 -18.16 -25.81 4.84
CA ILE A 478 -19.29 -26.74 4.69
C ILE A 478 -19.82 -26.64 3.25
N ASN A 479 -20.05 -27.78 2.60
CA ASN A 479 -20.53 -27.86 1.21
C ASN A 479 -19.59 -27.23 0.16
N ALA A 480 -18.27 -27.28 0.36
CA ALA A 480 -17.26 -26.75 -0.58
C ALA A 480 -17.54 -27.10 -2.06
N TRP A 481 -17.85 -28.37 -2.36
CA TRP A 481 -18.18 -28.83 -3.72
C TRP A 481 -19.40 -28.14 -4.34
N LYS A 482 -20.43 -27.85 -3.53
CA LYS A 482 -21.60 -27.10 -3.99
C LYS A 482 -21.22 -25.66 -4.32
N LEU A 483 -20.37 -25.04 -3.50
CA LEU A 483 -19.90 -23.68 -3.76
C LEU A 483 -19.04 -23.62 -5.02
N ILE A 484 -18.09 -24.55 -5.22
CA ILE A 484 -17.26 -24.61 -6.44
C ILE A 484 -18.13 -24.66 -7.70
N ARG A 485 -19.15 -25.53 -7.72
CA ARG A 485 -20.09 -25.61 -8.85
C ARG A 485 -20.86 -24.29 -9.06
N SER A 486 -21.29 -23.66 -7.98
CA SER A 486 -21.96 -22.35 -8.02
C SER A 486 -21.04 -21.26 -8.58
N LYS A 487 -19.77 -21.24 -8.17
CA LYS A 487 -18.78 -20.27 -8.65
C LYS A 487 -18.45 -20.48 -10.13
N ALA A 488 -18.33 -21.74 -10.58
CA ALA A 488 -18.14 -22.04 -11.99
C ALA A 488 -19.33 -21.57 -12.86
N LYS A 489 -20.55 -21.59 -12.32
CA LYS A 489 -21.72 -21.00 -13.00
C LYS A 489 -21.64 -19.46 -13.05
N GLN A 490 -21.31 -18.81 -11.93
CA GLN A 490 -21.13 -17.35 -11.88
C GLN A 490 -20.03 -16.87 -12.84
N LYS A 491 -18.96 -17.64 -13.03
CA LYS A 491 -17.92 -17.32 -14.01
C LYS A 491 -18.46 -17.31 -15.44
N LYS A 492 -19.36 -18.24 -15.79
CA LYS A 492 -20.01 -18.24 -17.12
C LYS A 492 -20.87 -17.00 -17.31
N GLU A 493 -21.66 -16.63 -16.31
CA GLU A 493 -22.47 -15.40 -16.32
C GLU A 493 -21.56 -14.16 -16.48
N TYR A 494 -20.46 -14.10 -15.74
CA TYR A 494 -19.44 -13.05 -15.88
C TYR A 494 -18.82 -13.00 -17.28
N ASP A 495 -18.53 -14.15 -17.90
CA ASP A 495 -17.95 -14.22 -19.24
C ASP A 495 -18.92 -13.75 -20.31
N GLU A 496 -20.22 -14.02 -20.15
CA GLU A 496 -21.28 -13.47 -21.02
C GLU A 496 -21.38 -11.95 -20.89
N ASP A 497 -21.30 -11.41 -19.67
CA ASP A 497 -21.28 -9.96 -19.42
C ASP A 497 -20.00 -9.31 -19.98
N LEU A 498 -18.85 -9.97 -19.82
CA LEU A 498 -17.58 -9.52 -20.39
C LEU A 498 -17.65 -9.51 -21.92
N GLN A 499 -18.20 -10.55 -22.55
CA GLN A 499 -18.39 -10.62 -23.99
C GLN A 499 -19.26 -9.46 -24.50
N GLN A 500 -20.35 -9.14 -23.78
CA GLN A 500 -21.23 -8.00 -24.08
C GLN A 500 -20.51 -6.67 -23.91
N ALA A 501 -19.76 -6.48 -22.83
CA ALA A 501 -18.99 -5.28 -22.57
C ALA A 501 -17.97 -5.02 -23.69
N PHE A 502 -17.38 -6.07 -24.28
CA PHE A 502 -16.48 -5.97 -25.42
C PHE A 502 -17.20 -5.90 -26.77
N GLN A 503 -18.52 -6.08 -26.85
CA GLN A 503 -19.30 -6.12 -28.11
C GLN A 503 -18.82 -7.23 -29.06
N VAL A 504 -18.44 -8.40 -28.52
CA VAL A 504 -18.07 -9.56 -29.34
C VAL A 504 -19.33 -10.19 -29.94
N PRO A 505 -19.38 -10.48 -31.26
CA PRO A 505 -20.52 -11.14 -31.87
C PRO A 505 -20.83 -12.50 -31.19
N ARG A 506 -22.10 -12.77 -30.91
CA ARG A 506 -22.55 -14.12 -30.53
C ARG A 506 -22.61 -14.95 -31.81
N PHE A 507 -21.74 -15.94 -31.94
CA PHE A 507 -21.78 -16.93 -33.02
C PHE A 507 -22.67 -18.11 -32.64
#